data_AF-A0A931BPD1-F1
#
_entry.id   AF-A0A931BPD1-F1
#
_cell.length_a   1.000
_cell.length_b   1.000
_cell.length_c   1.000
_cell.angle_alpha   90.00
_cell.angle_beta   90.00
_cell.angle_gamma   90.00
#
_symmetry.space_group_name_H-M   'P 1'
#
loop_
_entity.id
_entity.type
_entity.pdbx_description
1 polymer ?
#
loop_
_entity_poly.entity_id
_entity_poly.type
_entity_poly.pdbx_seq_one_letter_code
_entity_poly.pdbx_strand_id
1 'polypeptide(L)'
;MPLFELNHANRTIYFRKSISSPKFTTTSILTRDAWSYVELWLKRQRKQEALVYWYQARDFHAASKRLPPVSAPLTLYYCFMNAAKALLLAKSVSFSDRHGVSGQVAGSKRSLEAEVTELKSKGIVSDLAKYLKEPEQT
;
A
#
# COMPACT_ATOMS: atom_id res chain seq x y z
N MET A 1 3.41 3.13 14.90
CA MET A 1 4.08 1.89 15.35
C MET A 1 5.46 1.78 14.71
N PRO A 2 6.58 1.78 15.47
CA PRO A 2 7.90 1.59 14.88
C PRO A 2 7.97 0.20 14.24
N LEU A 3 8.55 0.08 13.05
CA LEU A 3 8.84 -1.23 12.48
C LEU A 3 9.84 -1.90 13.41
N PHE A 4 9.44 -2.99 14.06
CA PHE A 4 10.29 -3.68 15.01
C PHE A 4 11.60 -4.10 14.32
N GLU A 5 12.72 -3.68 14.88
CA GLU A 5 14.03 -4.01 14.33
C GLU A 5 14.46 -5.37 14.86
N LEU A 6 14.89 -6.26 13.96
CA LEU A 6 15.43 -7.55 14.30
C LEU A 6 16.90 -7.59 13.84
N ASN A 7 17.83 -7.63 14.80
CA ASN A 7 19.24 -7.79 14.46
C ASN A 7 19.57 -9.28 14.30
N HIS A 8 20.04 -9.68 13.12
CA HIS A 8 20.46 -11.06 12.83
C HIS A 8 21.81 -11.05 12.12
N ALA A 9 22.81 -11.73 12.70
CA ALA A 9 24.16 -11.85 12.12
C ALA A 9 24.79 -10.51 11.70
N ASN A 10 24.78 -9.50 12.59
CA ASN A 10 25.25 -8.13 12.33
C ASN A 10 24.54 -7.40 11.17
N ARG A 11 23.33 -7.84 10.80
CA ARG A 11 22.47 -7.14 9.85
C ARG A 11 21.14 -6.81 10.50
N THR A 12 20.75 -5.55 10.40
CA THR A 12 19.41 -5.11 10.76
C THR A 12 18.44 -5.58 9.68
N ILE A 13 17.48 -6.43 10.06
CA ILE A 13 16.36 -6.86 9.21
C ILE A 13 15.05 -6.33 9.79
N TYR A 14 14.12 -6.07 8.87
CA TYR A 14 12.82 -5.47 9.16
C TYR A 14 11.71 -6.52 9.07
N PHE A 15 10.67 -6.38 9.90
CA PHE A 15 9.42 -7.12 9.70
C PHE A 15 8.87 -6.84 8.30
N ARG A 16 8.67 -7.89 7.50
CA ARG A 16 7.91 -7.83 6.25
C ARG A 16 6.48 -8.32 6.54
N LYS A 17 5.47 -7.68 5.94
CA LYS A 17 4.08 -8.19 5.99
C LYS A 17 4.03 -9.60 5.40
N SER A 18 3.47 -10.54 6.16
CA SER A 18 3.41 -11.95 5.81
C SER A 18 2.30 -12.25 4.81
N ILE A 19 2.57 -13.22 3.94
CA ILE A 19 1.55 -13.92 3.17
C ILE A 19 0.67 -14.66 4.19
N SER A 20 -0.58 -14.25 4.36
CA SER A 20 -1.46 -14.82 5.38
C SER A 20 -1.93 -16.25 5.09
N SER A 21 -1.81 -16.72 3.84
CA SER A 21 -2.12 -18.08 3.43
C SER A 21 -1.40 -18.45 2.13
N PRO A 22 -0.09 -18.80 2.19
CA PRO A 22 0.66 -19.18 0.99
C PRO A 22 0.12 -20.51 0.46
N LYS A 23 -0.29 -20.54 -0.81
CA LYS A 23 -0.83 -21.74 -1.45
C LYS A 23 0.22 -22.40 -2.34
N PHE A 24 1.12 -23.17 -1.73
CA PHE A 24 2.20 -23.88 -2.45
C PHE A 24 1.71 -24.99 -3.39
N THR A 25 0.47 -25.45 -3.22
CA THR A 25 -0.15 -26.47 -4.08
C THR A 25 -0.81 -25.89 -5.34
N THR A 26 -0.81 -24.57 -5.49
CA THR A 26 -1.41 -23.94 -6.67
C THR A 26 -0.47 -24.00 -7.86
N THR A 27 -1.06 -24.10 -9.07
CA THR A 27 -0.31 -24.09 -10.32
C THR A 27 0.63 -22.88 -10.35
N SER A 28 1.91 -23.14 -10.60
CA SER A 28 2.90 -22.08 -10.77
C SER A 28 2.51 -21.22 -11.96
N ILE A 29 2.27 -19.94 -11.73
CA ILE A 29 1.97 -18.98 -12.80
C ILE A 29 3.30 -18.38 -13.23
N LEU A 30 3.75 -18.71 -14.45
CA LEU A 30 4.89 -18.06 -15.08
C LEU A 30 4.49 -16.62 -15.43
N THR A 31 5.06 -15.67 -14.70
CA THR A 31 4.83 -14.24 -14.85
C THR A 31 6.16 -13.50 -14.77
N ARG A 32 6.30 -12.42 -15.52
CA ARG A 32 7.55 -11.63 -15.57
C ARG A 32 7.70 -10.72 -14.34
N ASP A 33 6.59 -10.38 -13.70
CA ASP A 33 6.54 -9.45 -12.59
C ASP A 33 5.20 -9.53 -11.84
N ALA A 34 5.12 -8.83 -10.70
CA ALA A 34 3.93 -8.82 -9.84
C ALA A 34 2.73 -8.07 -10.47
N TRP A 35 2.95 -7.06 -11.32
CA TRP A 35 1.88 -6.34 -12.01
C TRP A 35 1.13 -7.27 -12.95
N SER A 36 1.88 -7.99 -13.79
CA SER A 36 1.34 -8.97 -14.73
C SER A 36 0.57 -10.09 -14.02
N TYR A 37 1.09 -10.57 -12.89
CA TYR A 37 0.44 -11.62 -12.09
C TYR A 37 -0.94 -11.20 -11.58
N VAL A 38 -1.00 -10.06 -10.89
CA VAL A 38 -2.25 -9.57 -10.28
C VAL A 38 -3.25 -9.15 -11.37
N GLU A 39 -2.78 -8.56 -12.47
CA GLU A 39 -3.63 -8.21 -13.61
C GLU A 39 -4.33 -9.45 -14.19
N LEU A 40 -3.58 -10.53 -14.45
CA LEU A 40 -4.13 -11.79 -14.93
C LEU A 40 -5.15 -12.37 -13.95
N TRP A 41 -4.86 -12.32 -12.65
CA TRP A 41 -5.77 -12.78 -11.61
C TRP A 41 -7.08 -11.95 -11.60
N LEU A 42 -6.97 -10.62 -11.62
CA LEU A 42 -8.14 -9.72 -11.61
C LEU A 42 -9.01 -9.90 -12.86
N LYS A 43 -8.41 -10.06 -14.04
CA LYS A 43 -9.10 -10.38 -15.30
C LYS A 43 -9.87 -11.70 -15.19
N ARG A 44 -9.23 -12.76 -14.67
CA ARG A 44 -9.86 -14.08 -14.47
C ARG A 44 -11.04 -14.01 -13.49
N GLN A 45 -10.93 -13.19 -12.45
CA GLN A 45 -12.00 -12.98 -11.46
C GLN A 45 -13.05 -11.95 -11.89
N ARG A 46 -12.95 -11.40 -13.11
CA ARG A 46 -13.85 -10.37 -13.67
C ARG A 46 -13.97 -9.11 -12.78
N LYS A 47 -12.88 -8.73 -12.10
CA LYS A 47 -12.84 -7.56 -11.20
C LYS A 47 -12.46 -6.28 -11.98
N GLN A 48 -13.37 -5.79 -12.81
CA GLN A 48 -13.09 -4.67 -13.74
C GLN A 48 -12.74 -3.36 -13.03
N GLU A 49 -13.47 -2.99 -11.97
CA GLU A 49 -13.18 -1.76 -11.22
C GLU A 49 -11.80 -1.82 -10.53
N ALA A 50 -11.44 -2.97 -9.97
CA ALA A 50 -10.12 -3.17 -9.36
C ALA A 50 -8.98 -3.09 -10.40
N LEU A 51 -9.22 -3.54 -11.64
CA LEU A 51 -8.24 -3.44 -12.73
C LEU A 51 -7.90 -1.99 -13.06
N VAL A 52 -8.88 -1.07 -13.04
CA VAL A 52 -8.63 0.35 -13.30
C VAL A 52 -7.61 0.91 -12.32
N TYR A 53 -7.82 0.68 -11.02
CA TYR A 53 -6.89 1.12 -9.99
C TYR A 53 -5.55 0.38 -10.05
N TRP A 54 -5.53 -0.89 -10.46
CA TRP A 54 -4.28 -1.64 -10.64
C TRP A 54 -3.41 -1.06 -11.75
N TYR A 55 -4.01 -0.66 -12.88
CA TYR A 55 -3.29 0.02 -13.96
C TYR A 55 -2.76 1.39 -13.51
N GLN A 56 -3.60 2.18 -12.83
CA GLN A 56 -3.15 3.46 -12.28
C GLN A 56 -1.95 3.27 -11.33
N ALA A 57 -2.01 2.28 -10.43
CA ALA A 57 -0.91 1.97 -9.52
C ALA A 57 0.39 1.62 -10.26
N ARG A 58 0.30 0.76 -11.27
CA ARG A 58 1.44 0.38 -12.12
C ARG A 58 2.05 1.59 -12.82
N ASP A 59 1.21 2.45 -13.39
CA ASP A 59 1.65 3.60 -14.16
C ASP A 59 2.28 4.68 -13.26
N PHE A 60 1.75 4.88 -12.04
CA PHE A 60 2.38 5.72 -11.01
C PHE A 60 3.75 5.17 -10.58
N HIS A 61 3.90 3.86 -10.43
CA HIS A 61 5.21 3.24 -10.16
C HIS A 61 6.19 3.40 -11.34
N ALA A 62 5.71 3.27 -12.58
CA ALA A 62 6.55 3.50 -13.75
C ALA A 62 7.02 4.96 -13.83
N ALA A 63 6.14 5.91 -13.52
CA ALA A 63 6.46 7.33 -13.43
C ALA A 63 7.44 7.63 -12.30
N SER A 64 7.24 7.06 -11.11
CA SER A 64 8.09 7.33 -9.94
C SER A 64 9.55 6.95 -10.17
N LYS A 65 9.82 5.88 -10.94
CA LYS A 65 11.18 5.46 -11.32
C LYS A 65 11.90 6.45 -12.23
N ARG A 66 11.18 7.38 -12.86
CA ARG A 66 11.73 8.41 -13.77
C ARG A 66 11.88 9.76 -13.06
N LEU A 67 11.33 9.91 -11.85
CA LEU A 67 11.41 11.14 -11.08
C LEU A 67 12.69 11.18 -10.23
N PRO A 68 13.23 12.37 -9.95
CA PRO A 68 14.25 12.53 -8.92
C PRO A 68 13.76 12.01 -7.56
N PRO A 69 14.65 11.51 -6.69
CA PRO A 69 14.27 10.96 -5.38
C PRO A 69 13.43 11.91 -4.51
N VAL A 70 13.60 13.22 -4.66
CA VAL A 70 12.84 14.24 -3.91
C VAL A 70 11.38 14.35 -4.38
N SER A 71 11.10 14.08 -5.66
CA SER A 71 9.76 14.21 -6.26
C SER A 71 9.03 12.86 -6.38
N ALA A 72 9.76 11.75 -6.38
CA ALA A 72 9.20 10.40 -6.43
C ALA A 72 8.18 10.06 -5.31
N PRO A 73 8.31 10.55 -4.05
CA PRO A 73 7.43 10.14 -2.95
C PRO A 73 5.95 10.34 -3.21
N LEU A 74 5.55 11.46 -3.84
CA LEU A 74 4.14 11.75 -4.14
C LEU A 74 3.57 10.72 -5.12
N THR A 75 4.29 10.39 -6.18
CA THR A 75 3.84 9.38 -7.14
C THR A 75 3.81 7.97 -6.53
N LEU A 76 4.77 7.64 -5.66
CA LEU A 76 4.77 6.37 -4.93
C LEU A 76 3.59 6.27 -3.96
N TYR A 77 3.22 7.38 -3.32
CA TYR A 77 2.04 7.46 -2.47
C TYR A 77 0.77 7.07 -3.26
N TYR A 78 0.56 7.68 -4.44
CA TYR A 78 -0.57 7.32 -5.30
C TYR A 78 -0.48 5.89 -5.87
N CYS A 79 0.73 5.38 -6.12
CA CYS A 79 0.93 3.97 -6.49
C CYS A 79 0.39 3.04 -5.39
N PHE A 80 0.83 3.19 -4.15
CA PHE A 80 0.40 2.33 -3.05
C PHE A 80 -1.08 2.52 -2.72
N MET A 81 -1.59 3.75 -2.77
CA MET A 81 -3.00 4.02 -2.53
C MET A 81 -3.90 3.35 -3.58
N ASN A 82 -3.55 3.42 -4.85
CA ASN A 82 -4.31 2.75 -5.91
C ASN A 82 -4.18 1.22 -5.82
N ALA A 83 -3.02 0.69 -5.44
CA ALA A 83 -2.88 -0.74 -5.15
C ALA A 83 -3.78 -1.18 -3.97
N ALA A 84 -3.92 -0.35 -2.93
CA ALA A 84 -4.83 -0.60 -1.82
C ALA A 84 -6.30 -0.56 -2.26
N LYS A 85 -6.71 0.43 -3.06
CA LYS A 85 -8.07 0.49 -3.66
C LYS A 85 -8.36 -0.78 -4.47
N ALA A 86 -7.42 -1.20 -5.31
CA ALA A 86 -7.56 -2.42 -6.12
C ALA A 86 -7.75 -3.67 -5.23
N LEU A 87 -6.99 -3.78 -4.14
CA LEU A 87 -7.15 -4.88 -3.18
C LEU A 87 -8.54 -4.86 -2.50
N LEU A 88 -8.97 -3.70 -1.99
CA LEU A 88 -10.25 -3.56 -1.30
C LEU A 88 -11.42 -3.90 -2.23
N LEU A 89 -11.41 -3.40 -3.47
CA LEU A 89 -12.40 -3.75 -4.50
C LEU A 89 -12.37 -5.23 -4.87
N ALA A 90 -11.17 -5.81 -5.04
CA ALA A 90 -11.02 -7.23 -5.34
C ALA A 90 -11.62 -8.12 -4.24
N LYS A 91 -11.57 -7.65 -2.99
CA LYS A 91 -12.10 -8.31 -1.80
C LYS A 91 -13.52 -7.90 -1.43
N SER A 92 -14.16 -7.07 -2.26
CA SER A 92 -15.51 -6.54 -2.01
C SER A 92 -15.64 -5.81 -0.66
N VAL A 93 -14.59 -5.10 -0.26
CA VAL A 93 -14.55 -4.27 0.95
C VAL A 93 -14.90 -2.84 0.56
N SER A 94 -15.95 -2.28 1.15
CA SER A 94 -16.32 -0.88 0.97
C SER A 94 -15.29 0.04 1.61
N PHE A 95 -14.97 1.14 0.94
CA PHE A 95 -14.07 2.17 1.46
C PHE A 95 -14.55 3.57 1.06
N SER A 96 -14.06 4.58 1.77
CA SER A 96 -14.26 5.99 1.38
C SER A 96 -13.15 6.45 0.45
N ASP A 97 -13.45 7.27 -0.56
CA ASP A 97 -12.45 7.87 -1.45
C ASP A 97 -11.50 8.87 -0.77
N ARG A 98 -11.72 9.15 0.53
CA ARG A 98 -10.77 9.89 1.35
C ARG A 98 -9.50 9.08 1.56
N HIS A 99 -8.38 9.76 1.62
CA HIS A 99 -7.07 9.15 1.86
C HIS A 99 -6.98 8.40 3.20
N GLY A 100 -7.58 8.95 4.26
CA GLY A 100 -7.51 8.39 5.62
C GLY A 100 -6.25 8.79 6.40
N VAL A 101 -5.49 9.76 5.88
CA VAL A 101 -4.31 10.37 6.49
C VAL A 101 -4.36 11.88 6.31
N SER A 102 -3.97 12.64 7.32
CA SER A 102 -3.67 14.07 7.21
C SER A 102 -2.35 14.42 7.90
N GLY A 103 -1.72 15.51 7.47
CA GLY A 103 -0.54 16.07 8.12
C GLY A 103 -0.86 17.43 8.74
N GLN A 104 -0.26 17.71 9.90
CA GLN A 104 -0.24 19.02 10.54
C GLN A 104 1.15 19.31 11.09
N VAL A 105 1.51 20.60 11.20
CA VAL A 105 2.76 21.01 11.84
C VAL A 105 2.46 21.33 13.30
N ALA A 106 3.16 20.67 14.23
CA ALA A 106 3.13 21.00 15.65
C ALA A 106 3.96 22.26 15.90
N GLY A 107 3.28 23.36 16.27
CA GLY A 107 3.92 24.64 16.52
C GLY A 107 4.19 25.48 15.26
N SER A 108 5.08 26.47 15.36
CA SER A 108 5.30 27.49 14.31
C SER A 108 6.45 27.18 13.35
N LYS A 109 7.35 26.26 13.71
CA LYS A 109 8.54 25.92 12.92
C LYS A 109 8.23 24.76 11.98
N ARG A 110 8.45 24.95 10.67
CA ARG A 110 8.37 23.87 9.68
C ARG A 110 9.68 23.06 9.68
N SER A 111 9.76 22.05 10.54
CA SER A 111 10.77 20.98 10.46
C SER A 111 10.08 19.61 10.38
N LEU A 112 10.79 18.59 9.89
CA LEU A 112 10.27 17.21 9.86
C LEU A 112 9.97 16.69 11.27
N GLU A 113 10.72 17.11 12.29
CA GLU A 113 10.46 16.72 13.68
C GLU A 113 9.12 17.28 14.19
N ALA A 114 8.65 18.38 13.61
CA ALA A 114 7.38 19.01 13.94
C ALA A 114 6.22 18.48 13.07
N GLU A 115 6.47 17.59 12.11
CA GLU A 115 5.44 17.07 11.23
C GLU A 115 4.67 15.93 11.93
N VAL A 116 3.39 16.15 12.20
CA VAL A 116 2.51 15.18 12.84
C VAL A 116 1.57 14.61 11.79
N THR A 117 1.61 13.29 11.62
CA THR A 117 0.67 12.55 10.77
C THR A 117 -0.45 11.97 11.62
N GLU A 118 -1.69 12.23 11.23
CA GLU A 118 -2.88 11.70 11.87
C GLU A 118 -3.55 10.67 10.95
N LEU A 119 -3.72 9.45 11.45
CA LEU A 119 -4.54 8.42 10.82
C LEU A 119 -6.01 8.69 11.16
N LYS A 120 -6.85 8.85 10.14
CA LYS A 120 -8.29 9.10 10.34
C LYS A 120 -9.01 7.77 10.60
N SER A 121 -10.21 7.85 11.17
CA SER A 121 -11.07 6.66 11.41
C SER A 121 -11.74 6.11 10.13
N LYS A 122 -11.70 6.87 9.03
CA LYS A 122 -12.28 6.53 7.72
C LYS A 122 -11.34 6.95 6.58
N GLY A 123 -11.38 6.19 5.50
CA GLY A 123 -10.59 6.41 4.30
C GLY A 123 -9.77 5.18 3.95
N ILE A 124 -9.13 5.21 2.78
CA ILE A 124 -8.44 4.06 2.18
C ILE A 124 -7.43 3.42 3.14
N VAL A 125 -6.64 4.23 3.85
CA VAL A 125 -5.66 3.71 4.84
C VAL A 125 -6.34 3.00 5.99
N SER A 126 -7.38 3.61 6.58
CA SER A 126 -8.13 3.05 7.71
C SER A 126 -8.87 1.77 7.31
N ASP A 127 -9.48 1.78 6.14
CA ASP A 127 -10.25 0.64 5.61
C ASP A 127 -9.32 -0.51 5.22
N LEU A 128 -8.11 -0.21 4.72
CA LEU A 128 -7.05 -1.20 4.52
C LEU A 128 -6.56 -1.79 5.84
N ALA A 129 -6.31 -0.97 6.86
CA ALA A 129 -5.87 -1.43 8.18
C ALA A 129 -6.89 -2.39 8.80
N LYS A 130 -8.18 -2.04 8.74
CA LYS A 130 -9.29 -2.90 9.17
C LYS A 130 -9.34 -4.22 8.40
N TYR A 131 -9.21 -4.18 7.07
CA TYR A 131 -9.15 -5.38 6.24
C TYR A 131 -7.99 -6.31 6.63
N LEU A 132 -6.83 -5.73 6.93
CA LEU A 132 -5.63 -6.46 7.36
C LEU A 132 -5.65 -6.87 8.84
N LYS A 133 -6.69 -6.49 9.59
CA LYS A 133 -6.83 -6.73 11.04
C LYS A 133 -5.67 -6.14 11.83
N GLU A 134 -5.19 -4.97 11.43
CA GLU A 134 -4.21 -4.23 12.20
C GLU A 134 -4.84 -3.65 13.47
N PRO A 135 -4.13 -3.64 14.60
CA PRO A 135 -4.65 -3.00 15.81
C PRO A 135 -4.80 -1.50 15.57
N GLU A 136 -5.99 -0.96 15.80
CA GLU A 136 -6.17 0.49 15.90
C GLU A 136 -5.39 0.95 17.14
N GLN A 137 -4.32 1.74 16.95
CA GLN A 137 -3.63 2.38 18.07
C GLN A 137 -4.53 3.52 18.55
N THR A 138 -5.37 3.23 19.54
CA THR A 138 -6.12 4.23 20.31
C THR A 138 -5.19 5.06 21.16
#